data_AF-A0A937K244-F1
#
_entry.id   AF-A0A937K244-F1
#
_cell.length_a   1.000
_cell.length_b   1.000
_cell.length_c   1.000
_cell.angle_alpha   90.00
_cell.angle_beta   90.00
_cell.angle_gamma   90.00
#
_symmetry.space_group_name_H-M   'P 1'
#
loop_
_entity.id
_entity.type
_entity.pdbx_description
1 polymer ?
#
loop_
_entity_poly.entity_id
_entity_poly.type
_entity_poly.pdbx_seq_one_letter_code
_entity_poly.pdbx_strand_id
1 'polypeptide(L)' 'MANCYQCGNSGANYRRTVNTGYSVGGWYGRRSGGASSRAYYGLRTVCEECAAHEDLKSLKRRVRLYFIIAFIQLFFLLR' A
#
# COMPACT_ATOMS: atom_id res chain seq x y z
N MET A 1 1.93 10.50 24.60
CA MET A 1 1.93 9.33 23.69
C MET A 1 1.53 9.80 22.30
N ALA A 2 2.10 9.23 21.25
CA ALA A 2 1.68 9.54 19.88
C ALA A 2 0.33 8.88 19.56
N ASN A 3 -0.50 9.58 18.80
CA ASN A 3 -1.78 9.05 18.32
C ASN A 3 -1.58 8.29 17.00
N CYS A 4 -2.41 7.28 16.76
CA CYS A 4 -2.39 6.48 15.56
C CYS A 4 -2.81 7.33 14.36
N TYR A 5 -1.99 7.34 13.31
CA TYR A 5 -2.30 8.09 12.08
C TYR A 5 -3.58 7.61 11.38
N GLN A 6 -3.93 6.32 11.48
CA GLN A 6 -5.09 5.75 10.79
C GLN A 6 -6.41 5.89 11.55
N CYS A 7 -6.41 5.62 12.86
CA CYS A 7 -7.64 5.55 13.65
C CYS A 7 -7.71 6.58 14.79
N GLY A 8 -6.66 7.37 15.02
CA GLY A 8 -6.60 8.37 16.08
C GLY A 8 -6.40 7.80 17.49
N ASN A 9 -6.38 6.47 17.67
CA ASN A 9 -6.25 5.84 18.97
C ASN A 9 -4.89 6.14 19.63
N SER A 10 -4.87 6.17 20.97
CA SER A 10 -3.64 6.39 21.73
C SER A 10 -2.73 5.15 21.71
N GLY A 11 -1.44 5.33 22.01
CA GLY A 11 -0.48 4.20 22.05
C GLY A 11 0.12 3.82 20.70
N ALA A 12 0.28 4.77 19.77
CA ALA A 12 0.93 4.51 18.49
C ALA A 12 2.46 4.39 18.61
N ASN A 13 2.93 3.17 18.83
CA ASN A 13 4.35 2.85 18.99
C ASN A 13 4.96 2.15 17.76
N TYR A 14 4.14 1.73 16.80
CA TYR A 14 4.60 0.99 15.63
C TYR A 14 4.77 1.93 14.43
N ARG A 15 5.81 1.71 13.63
CA ARG A 15 6.03 2.43 12.37
C ARG A 15 5.73 1.53 11.19
N ARG A 16 4.82 1.96 10.31
CA ARG A 16 4.46 1.26 9.07
C ARG A 16 4.31 2.25 7.92
N THR A 17 4.58 1.77 6.71
CA THR A 17 4.34 2.52 5.48
C THR A 17 2.86 2.44 5.16
N VAL A 18 2.14 3.55 5.37
CA VAL A 18 0.70 3.64 5.15
C VAL A 18 0.40 4.57 3.99
N ASN A 19 -0.79 4.45 3.42
CA ASN A 19 -1.26 5.41 2.43
C ASN A 19 -1.46 6.78 3.09
N THR A 20 -0.78 7.81 2.57
CA THR A 20 -0.84 9.18 3.10
C THR A 20 -1.70 10.12 2.27
N GLY A 21 -2.33 9.63 1.20
CA GLY A 21 -3.23 10.40 0.36
C GLY A 21 -3.14 10.00 -1.12
N TYR A 22 -4.00 10.62 -1.91
CA TYR A 22 -4.04 10.45 -3.35
C TYR A 22 -4.08 11.84 -4.01
N SER A 23 -3.36 12.01 -5.12
CA SER A 23 -3.56 13.14 -6.01
C SER A 23 -4.21 12.66 -7.30
N VAL A 24 -5.24 13.37 -7.75
CA VAL A 24 -5.82 13.18 -9.08
C VAL A 24 -5.41 14.37 -9.93
N GLY A 25 -4.57 14.14 -10.95
CA GLY A 25 -4.26 15.13 -11.96
C GLY A 25 -5.38 15.17 -13.00
N GLY A 26 -5.99 16.34 -13.21
CA GLY A 26 -6.97 16.55 -14.27
C GLY A 26 -6.30 16.80 -15.62
N TRP A 27 -7.02 16.48 -16.71
CA TRP A 27 -6.56 16.68 -18.11
C TRP A 27 -6.12 18.11 -18.42
N TYR A 28 -6.71 19.10 -17.74
CA TYR A 28 -6.46 20.53 -17.98
C TYR A 28 -5.34 21.11 -17.11
N GLY A 29 -4.60 20.28 -16.35
CA GLY A 29 -3.47 20.73 -15.54
C GLY A 29 -2.22 21.01 -16.38
N ARG A 30 -1.63 22.20 -16.24
CA ARG A 30 -0.44 22.74 -16.96
C ARG A 30 0.82 21.84 -17.05
N ARG A 31 0.84 20.65 -16.44
CA ARG A 31 2.03 19.77 -16.34
C ARG A 31 1.78 18.28 -16.61
N SER A 32 0.58 17.86 -16.98
CA SER A 32 0.29 16.43 -17.17
C SER A 32 -0.74 16.23 -18.28
N GLY A 33 -0.28 15.78 -19.44
CA GLY A 33 -1.16 15.27 -20.49
C GLY A 33 -1.77 13.95 -20.05
N GLY A 34 -2.99 13.99 -19.52
CA GLY A 34 -3.75 12.80 -19.14
C GLY A 34 -4.26 12.81 -17.69
N ALA A 35 -5.35 12.09 -17.46
CA ALA A 35 -5.92 11.88 -16.14
C ALA A 35 -5.08 10.80 -15.46
N SER A 36 -4.38 11.16 -14.39
CA SER A 36 -3.54 10.24 -13.63
C SER A 36 -3.89 10.32 -12.16
N SER A 37 -4.17 9.18 -11.55
CA SER A 37 -4.26 9.04 -10.10
C SER A 37 -2.93 8.53 -9.56
N ARG A 38 -2.41 9.21 -8.53
CA ARG A 38 -1.19 8.79 -7.83
C ARG A 38 -1.52 8.58 -6.37
N ALA A 39 -1.15 7.42 -5.84
CA ALA A 39 -1.24 7.10 -4.43
C ALA A 39 0.11 7.39 -3.76
N TYR A 40 0.10 8.08 -2.64
CA TYR A 40 1.28 8.37 -1.84
C TYR A 40 1.34 7.45 -0.64
N TYR A 41 2.56 6.98 -0.35
CA TYR A 41 2.83 6.12 0.79
C TYR A 41 3.97 6.72 1.59
N GLY A 42 3.83 6.72 2.92
CA GLY A 42 4.81 7.30 3.82
C GLY A 42 4.87 6.56 5.15
N LEU A 43 6.03 6.65 5.80
CA LEU A 43 6.25 6.10 7.14
C LEU A 43 5.44 6.92 8.17
N ARG A 44 4.51 6.28 8.87
CA ARG A 44 3.70 6.89 9.92
C ARG A 44 3.66 6.01 11.17
N THR A 45 3.40 6.63 12.30
CA THR A 45 3.16 5.95 13.58
C THR A 45 1.71 5.47 13.65
N VAL A 46 1.53 4.19 13.96
CA VAL A 46 0.25 3.50 14.05
C VAL A 46 0.17 2.67 15.33
N CYS A 47 -1.05 2.39 15.79
CA CYS A 47 -1.30 1.43 16.87
C CYS A 47 -1.07 -0.01 16.37
N GLU A 48 -1.02 -0.95 17.31
CA GLU A 48 -0.77 -2.37 17.04
C GLU A 48 -1.77 -2.99 16.06
N GLU A 49 -3.07 -2.72 16.25
CA GLU A 49 -4.13 -3.24 15.38
C GLU A 49 -4.00 -2.76 13.94
N CYS A 50 -3.76 -1.46 13.74
CA CYS A 50 -3.52 -0.87 12.42
C CYS A 50 -2.23 -1.40 11.79
N ALA A 51 -1.19 -1.64 12.59
CA ALA A 51 0.05 -2.25 12.11
C ALA A 51 -0.18 -3.67 11.59
N ALA A 52 -0.91 -4.49 12.34
CA ALA A 52 -1.26 -5.86 11.93
C ALA A 52 -2.06 -5.88 10.62
N HIS A 53 -3.01 -4.96 10.46
CA HIS A 53 -3.80 -4.86 9.24
C HIS A 53 -2.95 -4.53 8.00
N GLU A 54 -2.01 -3.59 8.11
CA GLU A 54 -1.09 -3.26 7.01
C GLU A 54 -0.10 -4.39 6.71
N ASP A 55 0.39 -5.08 7.74
CA ASP A 55 1.28 -6.23 7.58
C ASP A 55 0.56 -7.38 6.83
N LEU A 56 -0.71 -7.67 7.17
CA LEU A 56 -1.54 -8.66 6.47
C LEU A 56 -1.78 -8.28 5.00
N LYS A 57 -2.02 -7.00 4.73
CA LYS A 57 -2.20 -6.50 3.36
C LYS A 57 -0.92 -6.68 2.54
N SER A 58 0.24 -6.43 3.14
CA SER A 58 1.53 -6.61 2.49
C SER A 58 1.81 -8.10 2.18
N LEU A 59 1.46 -9.01 3.10
CA LEU A 59 1.59 -10.46 2.92
C LEU A 59 0.69 -10.97 1.80
N LYS A 60 -0.60 -10.60 1.81
CA LYS A 60 -1.54 -10.98 0.73
C LYS A 60 -1.05 -10.56 -0.65
N ARG A 61 -0.48 -9.36 -0.76
CA ARG A 61 0.08 -8.86 -2.03
C ARG A 61 1.27 -9.73 -2.47
N ARG A 62 2.19 -10.08 -1.57
CA ARG A 62 3.35 -10.95 -1.91
C ARG A 62 2.90 -12.35 -2.32
N VAL A 63 2.02 -12.98 -1.55
CA VAL A 63 1.51 -14.34 -1.84
C VAL A 63 0.86 -14.39 -3.22
N ARG A 64 0.01 -13.40 -3.55
CA ARG A 64 -0.60 -13.30 -4.89
C ARG A 64 0.47 -13.22 -6.00
N LEU A 65 1.53 -12.44 -5.78
CA LEU A 65 2.60 -12.26 -6.74
C LEU A 65 3.39 -13.56 -6.96
N TYR A 66 3.72 -14.28 -5.89
CA TYR A 66 4.36 -15.59 -5.99
C TYR A 66 3.49 -16.61 -6.72
N PHE A 67 2.17 -16.61 -6.48
CA PHE A 67 1.25 -17.52 -7.16
C PHE A 67 1.23 -17.29 -8.68
N ILE A 68 1.22 -16.02 -9.11
CA ILE A 68 1.30 -15.64 -10.54
C ILE A 68 2.61 -16.13 -11.15
N ILE A 69 3.74 -15.88 -10.49
CA ILE A 69 5.06 -16.30 -10.98
C ILE A 69 5.13 -17.83 -11.10
N ALA A 70 4.67 -18.56 -10.08
CA ALA A 70 4.64 -20.02 -10.10
C ALA A 70 3.78 -20.57 -11.26
N PHE A 71 2.62 -19.95 -11.52
CA PHE A 71 1.75 -20.34 -12.63
C PHE A 71 2.40 -20.13 -13.99
N ILE A 72 3.12 -19.01 -14.18
CA ILE A 72 3.87 -18.73 -15.41
C ILE A 72 4.98 -19.77 -15.60
N GLN A 73 5.76 -20.08 -14.57
CA GLN A 73 6.84 -21.08 -14.63
C GLN A 73 6.29 -22.47 -14.98
N LEU A 74 5.16 -22.87 -14.38
CA LEU A 74 4.51 -24.14 -14.67
C LEU A 74 4.04 -24.22 -16.13
N PHE A 75 3.46 -23.13 -16.66
CA PHE A 75 3.02 -23.06 -18.05
C PHE A 75 4.19 -23.21 -19.05
N PHE A 76 5.35 -22.62 -18.75
CA PHE A 76 6.54 -22.76 -19.59
C PHE A 76 7.18 -24.16 -19.50
N LEU A 77 7.04 -24.87 -18.37
CA LEU A 77 7.55 -26.23 -18.21
C LEU A 77 6.66 -27.31 -18.86
N LEU A 78 5.38 -27.01 -19.08
CA LEU A 78 4.40 -27.92 -19.71
C LEU A 78 4.34 -27.81 -21.24
N ARG A 79 5.10 -26.90 -21.84
CA ARG A 79 5.18 -26.68 -23.28
C ARG A 79 6.49 -27.21 -23.84
#